data_AF-A0A3E1K9Z2-F1
#
_entry.id   AF-A0A3E1K9Z2-F1
#
_cell.length_a   1.000
_cell.length_b   1.000
_cell.length_c   1.000
_cell.angle_alpha   90.00
_cell.angle_beta   90.00
_cell.angle_gamma   90.00
#
_symmetry.space_group_name_H-M   'P 1'
#
loop_
_entity.id
_entity.type
_entity.pdbx_description
1 polymer ?
#
loop_
_entity_poly.entity_id
_entity_poly.type
_entity_poly.pdbx_seq_one_letter_code
_entity_poly.pdbx_strand_id
1 'polypeptide(L)'
;MQEPSMNEVSLAKSSFLKSHWFWPVAVAVCVFDASVLVLDGWRSPQLKEFGVLFDLAILLPLLYLICYRGTGKRALVRCLAMACLGIWAAGHIVPDENHAILSEVGFLRYIGLAVLVAIEIRIGVEIFKLAFRSGSNSESDAAIQQKAEEEGVPAWVAKLMAWESRVWRKVWTIFRR
;
A
#
# COMPACT_ATOMS: atom_id res chain seq x y z
N MET A 1 -8.51 38.60 1.44
CA MET A 1 -7.95 37.34 1.96
C MET A 1 -8.52 37.18 3.36
N GLN A 2 -9.57 36.38 3.51
CA GLN A 2 -10.34 36.27 4.76
C GLN A 2 -9.74 35.11 5.54
N GLU A 3 -9.15 35.38 6.70
CA GLU A 3 -8.55 34.33 7.53
C GLU A 3 -9.64 33.35 8.00
N PRO A 4 -9.46 32.03 7.80
CA PRO A 4 -10.42 31.05 8.27
C PRO A 4 -10.55 31.13 9.79
N SER A 5 -11.79 31.17 10.30
CA SER A 5 -12.02 31.28 11.74
C SER A 5 -11.50 30.02 12.44
N MET A 6 -10.90 30.15 13.63
CA MET A 6 -10.34 29.03 14.41
C MET A 6 -11.31 27.83 14.59
N ASN A 7 -12.62 28.09 14.56
CA ASN A 7 -13.66 27.07 14.69
C ASN A 7 -13.79 26.18 13.44
N GLU A 8 -13.59 26.73 12.23
CA GLU A 8 -13.66 25.97 10.98
C GLU A 8 -12.47 25.01 10.84
N VAL A 9 -11.28 25.45 11.26
CA VAL A 9 -10.06 24.63 11.27
C VAL A 9 -10.20 23.45 12.24
N SER A 10 -10.78 23.69 13.43
CA SER A 10 -11.02 22.65 14.43
C SER A 10 -12.02 21.59 13.96
N LEU A 11 -13.13 22.02 13.35
CA LEU A 11 -14.15 21.11 12.80
C LEU A 11 -13.61 20.28 11.63
N ALA A 12 -12.85 20.91 10.73
CA ALA A 12 -12.21 20.20 9.61
C ALA A 12 -11.21 19.14 10.10
N LYS A 13 -10.40 19.46 11.11
CA LYS A 13 -9.42 18.53 11.71
C LYS A 13 -10.11 17.36 12.42
N SER A 14 -11.20 17.62 13.15
CA SER A 14 -12.04 16.61 13.81
C SER A 14 -12.69 15.64 12.81
N SER A 15 -13.23 16.18 11.71
CA SER A 15 -13.79 15.38 10.60
C SER A 15 -12.72 14.52 9.92
N PHE A 16 -11.54 15.09 9.68
CA PHE A 16 -10.41 14.39 9.07
C PHE A 16 -9.89 13.24 9.95
N LEU A 17 -9.75 13.48 11.26
CA LEU A 17 -9.36 12.46 12.25
C LEU A 17 -10.38 11.33 12.34
N LYS A 18 -11.68 11.63 12.26
CA LYS A 18 -12.73 10.60 12.22
C LYS A 18 -12.71 9.79 10.92
N SER A 19 -12.27 10.38 9.81
CA SER A 19 -12.21 9.69 8.50
C SER A 19 -10.94 8.86 8.32
N HIS A 20 -9.84 9.23 8.97
CA HIS A 20 -8.52 8.59 8.81
C HIS A 20 -7.94 8.04 10.12
N TRP A 21 -8.80 7.68 11.08
CA TRP A 21 -8.40 7.18 12.40
C TRP A 21 -7.55 5.90 12.34
N PHE A 22 -7.60 5.16 11.23
CA PHE A 22 -6.75 3.99 10.99
C PHE A 22 -5.25 4.30 11.13
N TRP A 23 -4.77 5.42 10.58
CA TRP A 23 -3.33 5.74 10.55
C TRP A 23 -2.69 5.87 11.94
N PRO A 24 -3.24 6.69 12.87
CA PRO A 24 -2.67 6.78 14.21
C PRO A 24 -2.75 5.44 14.97
N VAL A 25 -3.82 4.66 14.78
CA VAL A 25 -3.95 3.33 15.40
C VAL A 25 -2.91 2.37 14.83
N ALA A 26 -2.70 2.37 13.51
CA ALA A 26 -1.71 1.52 12.87
C ALA A 26 -0.29 1.81 13.37
N VAL A 27 0.05 3.09 13.49
CA VAL A 27 1.34 3.51 14.06
C VAL A 27 1.46 3.06 15.53
N ALA A 28 0.41 3.20 16.32
CA ALA A 28 0.42 2.76 17.71
C ALA A 28 0.67 1.25 17.86
N VAL A 29 0.02 0.42 17.03
CA VAL A 29 0.23 -1.03 16.99
C VAL A 29 1.68 -1.35 16.62
N CYS A 30 2.20 -0.79 15.52
CA CYS A 30 3.58 -1.04 15.11
C CYS A 30 4.62 -0.61 16.16
N VAL A 31 4.38 0.51 16.85
CA VAL A 31 5.26 0.98 17.94
C VAL A 31 5.18 0.06 19.14
N PHE A 32 3.99 -0.46 19.47
CA PHE A 32 3.82 -1.43 20.54
C PHE A 32 4.60 -2.71 20.26
N ASP A 33 4.43 -3.31 19.07
CA ASP A 33 5.17 -4.50 18.65
C ASP A 33 6.68 -4.27 18.70
N ALA A 34 7.16 -3.16 18.13
CA ALA A 34 8.58 -2.82 18.16
C ALA A 34 9.10 -2.65 19.59
N SER A 35 8.32 -2.03 20.48
CA SER A 35 8.69 -1.84 21.89
C SER A 35 8.80 -3.19 22.62
N VAL A 36 7.85 -4.09 22.42
CA VAL A 36 7.87 -5.44 23.01
C VAL A 36 9.10 -6.23 22.52
N LEU A 37 9.41 -6.15 21.23
CA LEU A 37 10.57 -6.83 20.65
C LEU A 37 11.91 -6.27 21.16
N VAL A 38 12.02 -4.94 21.30
CA VAL A 38 13.26 -4.28 21.76
C VAL A 38 13.49 -4.47 23.26
N LEU A 39 12.44 -4.35 24.09
CA LEU A 39 12.58 -4.39 25.55
C LEU A 39 12.71 -5.81 26.10
N ASP A 40 11.97 -6.77 25.53
CA ASP A 40 11.86 -8.13 26.08
C ASP A 40 12.57 -9.18 25.19
N GLY A 41 13.17 -8.75 24.07
CA GLY A 41 13.93 -9.59 23.15
C GLY A 41 13.12 -10.77 22.59
N TRP A 42 13.78 -11.90 22.34
CA TRP A 42 13.15 -13.13 21.81
C TRP A 42 13.01 -14.24 22.86
N ARG A 43 12.73 -13.89 24.13
CA ARG A 43 12.58 -14.88 25.23
C ARG A 43 11.45 -15.90 25.02
N SER A 44 10.35 -15.49 24.41
CA SER A 44 9.16 -16.32 24.12
C SER A 44 8.82 -16.27 22.62
N PRO A 45 9.65 -16.92 21.77
CA PRO A 45 9.65 -16.67 20.33
C PRO A 45 8.32 -16.99 19.64
N GLN A 46 7.65 -18.08 20.03
CA GLN A 46 6.38 -18.51 19.43
C GLN A 46 5.23 -17.51 19.69
N LEU A 47 5.14 -16.98 20.92
CA LEU A 47 4.10 -16.00 21.27
C LEU A 47 4.34 -14.66 20.56
N LYS A 48 5.60 -14.26 20.40
CA LYS A 48 5.98 -13.01 19.72
C LYS A 48 5.80 -13.12 18.21
N GLU A 49 6.17 -14.26 17.62
CA GLU A 49 5.88 -14.57 16.22
C GLU A 49 4.38 -14.49 15.96
N PHE A 50 3.57 -15.15 16.79
CA PHE A 50 2.11 -15.09 16.67
C PHE A 50 1.57 -13.67 16.82
N GLY A 51 2.05 -12.90 17.80
CA GLY A 51 1.64 -11.52 18.03
C GLY A 51 1.91 -10.64 16.81
N VAL A 52 3.15 -10.63 16.31
CA VAL A 52 3.55 -9.85 15.13
C VAL A 52 2.77 -10.29 13.89
N LEU A 53 2.60 -11.59 13.69
CA LEU A 53 1.87 -12.11 12.54
C LEU A 53 0.38 -11.74 12.63
N PHE A 54 -0.24 -11.86 13.80
CA PHE A 54 -1.62 -11.49 14.04
C PHE A 54 -1.83 -10.00 13.83
N ASP A 55 -0.98 -9.16 14.40
CA ASP A 55 -1.13 -7.71 14.34
C ASP A 55 -0.97 -7.20 12.89
N LEU A 56 0.06 -7.68 12.18
CA LEU A 56 0.33 -7.24 10.81
C LEU A 56 -0.58 -7.88 9.75
N ALA A 57 -0.92 -9.17 9.88
CA ALA A 57 -1.68 -9.89 8.85
C ALA A 57 -3.20 -9.92 9.09
N ILE A 58 -3.66 -9.65 10.32
CA ILE A 58 -5.07 -9.74 10.67
C ILE A 58 -5.58 -8.42 11.27
N LEU A 59 -5.00 -7.96 12.38
CA LEU A 59 -5.50 -6.80 13.11
C LEU A 59 -5.47 -5.53 12.26
N LEU A 60 -4.31 -5.17 11.69
CA LEU A 60 -4.18 -3.97 10.86
C LEU A 60 -5.07 -4.03 9.61
N PRO A 61 -5.10 -5.13 8.82
CA PRO A 61 -6.05 -5.28 7.70
C PRO A 61 -7.50 -5.13 8.11
N LEU A 62 -7.91 -5.71 9.24
CA LEU A 62 -9.28 -5.62 9.71
C LEU A 62 -9.62 -4.19 10.14
N LEU A 63 -8.72 -3.50 10.85
CA LEU A 63 -8.89 -2.10 11.22
C LEU A 63 -8.98 -1.20 9.98
N TYR A 64 -8.16 -1.46 8.96
CA TYR A 64 -8.24 -0.77 7.67
C TYR A 64 -9.62 -0.98 7.02
N LEU A 65 -10.08 -2.23 6.95
CA LEU A 65 -11.38 -2.56 6.37
C LEU A 65 -12.51 -1.88 7.14
N ILE A 66 -12.46 -1.86 8.48
CA ILE A 66 -13.45 -1.19 9.33
C ILE A 66 -13.45 0.32 9.07
N CYS A 67 -12.28 0.95 8.96
CA CYS A 67 -12.14 2.39 8.71
C CYS A 67 -12.65 2.78 7.31
N TYR A 68 -12.32 1.99 6.28
CA TYR A 68 -12.59 2.33 4.89
C TYR A 68 -13.70 1.50 4.23
N ARG A 69 -14.55 0.82 5.02
CA ARG A 69 -15.63 -0.07 4.51
C ARG A 69 -16.55 0.59 3.49
N GLY A 70 -16.73 1.92 3.58
CA GLY A 70 -17.54 2.70 2.65
C GLY A 70 -17.03 2.73 1.21
N THR A 71 -15.77 2.32 0.95
CA THR A 71 -15.18 2.28 -0.40
C THR A 71 -15.39 0.95 -1.13
N GLY A 72 -16.17 0.03 -0.55
CA GLY A 72 -16.63 -1.20 -1.20
C GLY A 72 -15.50 -2.17 -1.55
N LYS A 73 -15.51 -2.71 -2.79
CA LYS A 73 -14.54 -3.72 -3.25
C LYS A 73 -13.09 -3.25 -3.16
N ARG A 74 -12.85 -1.94 -3.28
CA ARG A 74 -11.50 -1.37 -3.18
C ARG A 74 -10.91 -1.50 -1.78
N ALA A 75 -11.75 -1.35 -0.74
CA ALA A 75 -11.33 -1.58 0.64
C ALA A 75 -10.87 -3.02 0.85
N LEU A 76 -11.60 -3.98 0.28
CA LEU A 76 -11.30 -5.41 0.42
C LEU A 76 -9.99 -5.79 -0.28
N VAL A 77 -9.78 -5.30 -1.51
CA VAL A 77 -8.52 -5.55 -2.24
C VAL A 77 -7.33 -4.98 -1.48
N ARG A 78 -7.46 -3.76 -0.94
CA ARG A 78 -6.40 -3.14 -0.14
C ARG A 78 -6.18 -3.84 1.19
N CYS A 79 -7.24 -4.27 1.86
CA CYS A 79 -7.18 -5.10 3.07
C CYS A 79 -6.39 -6.38 2.80
N LEU A 80 -6.70 -7.10 1.72
CA LEU A 80 -6.01 -8.32 1.34
C LEU A 80 -4.54 -8.06 1.00
N ALA A 81 -4.26 -7.00 0.23
CA ALA A 81 -2.89 -6.59 -0.07
C ALA A 81 -2.10 -6.27 1.21
N MET A 82 -2.73 -5.60 2.18
CA MET A 82 -2.12 -5.26 3.46
C MET A 82 -1.87 -6.50 4.32
N ALA A 83 -2.77 -7.50 4.30
CA ALA A 83 -2.56 -8.78 4.96
C ALA A 83 -1.37 -9.54 4.35
N CYS A 84 -1.28 -9.61 3.02
CA CYS A 84 -0.15 -10.22 2.32
C CYS A 84 1.17 -9.52 2.66
N LEU A 85 1.17 -8.19 2.67
CA LEU A 85 2.33 -7.38 3.06
C LEU A 85 2.70 -7.61 4.52
N GLY A 86 1.71 -7.75 5.41
CA GLY A 86 1.92 -8.08 6.82
C GLY A 86 2.59 -9.43 7.03
N ILE A 87 2.16 -10.48 6.32
CA ILE A 87 2.81 -11.81 6.35
C ILE A 87 4.27 -11.70 5.88
N TRP A 88 4.52 -10.96 4.80
CA TRP A 88 5.88 -10.76 4.28
C TRP A 88 6.78 -9.99 5.24
N ALA A 89 6.24 -8.94 5.88
CA ALA A 89 6.95 -8.13 6.86
C ALA A 89 7.27 -8.93 8.14
N ALA A 90 6.30 -9.71 8.64
CA ALA A 90 6.52 -10.60 9.78
C ALA A 90 7.68 -11.57 9.54
N GLY A 91 7.79 -12.12 8.33
CA GLY A 91 8.92 -12.98 7.94
C GLY A 91 10.29 -12.31 7.90
N HIS A 92 10.37 -10.99 7.87
CA HIS A 92 11.64 -10.24 7.98
C HIS A 92 11.90 -9.72 9.40
N ILE A 93 10.85 -9.54 10.21
CA ILE A 93 10.96 -9.07 11.60
C ILE A 93 11.33 -10.22 12.53
N VAL A 94 10.73 -11.40 12.32
CA VAL A 94 11.00 -12.60 13.11
C VAL A 94 12.29 -13.24 12.59
N PRO A 95 13.30 -13.53 13.44
CA PRO A 95 14.49 -14.26 13.04
C PRO A 95 14.14 -15.65 12.50
N ASP A 96 14.85 -16.11 11.47
CA ASP A 96 14.59 -17.40 10.79
C ASP A 96 14.58 -18.60 11.76
N GLU A 97 15.42 -18.55 12.80
CA GLU A 97 15.50 -19.57 13.86
C GLU A 97 14.20 -19.73 14.66
N ASN A 98 13.34 -18.71 14.63
CA ASN A 98 12.10 -18.61 15.39
C ASN A 98 10.83 -18.76 14.53
N HIS A 99 10.94 -19.17 13.25
CA HIS A 99 9.80 -19.34 12.35
C HIS A 99 9.05 -20.66 12.61
N ALA A 100 8.22 -20.70 13.66
CA ALA A 100 7.38 -21.87 13.93
C ALA A 100 6.10 -21.84 13.06
N ILE A 101 5.41 -20.70 13.01
CA ILE A 101 4.15 -20.52 12.28
C ILE A 101 4.41 -20.03 10.85
N LEU A 102 5.35 -19.10 10.68
CA LEU A 102 5.74 -18.50 9.40
C LEU A 102 6.18 -19.52 8.36
N SER A 103 6.76 -20.64 8.79
CA SER A 103 7.17 -21.73 7.92
C SER A 103 5.98 -22.41 7.22
N GLU A 104 4.85 -22.55 7.92
CA GLU A 104 3.61 -23.12 7.36
C GLU A 104 2.88 -22.14 6.43
N VAL A 105 2.86 -20.85 6.79
CA VAL A 105 2.21 -19.80 5.99
C VAL A 105 3.08 -19.26 4.86
N GLY A 106 4.32 -19.76 4.72
CA GLY A 106 5.29 -19.31 3.72
C GLY A 106 4.77 -19.39 2.29
N PHE A 107 3.94 -20.39 1.95
CA PHE A 107 3.30 -20.48 0.64
C PHE A 107 2.31 -19.34 0.37
N LEU A 108 1.56 -18.92 1.40
CA LEU A 108 0.60 -17.83 1.32
C LEU A 108 1.30 -16.49 1.03
N ARG A 109 2.51 -16.31 1.56
CA ARG A 109 3.39 -15.17 1.24
C ARG A 109 3.69 -15.09 -0.25
N TYR A 110 4.07 -16.21 -0.86
CA TYR A 110 4.41 -16.26 -2.29
C TYR A 110 3.19 -16.08 -3.18
N ILE A 111 2.04 -16.66 -2.84
CA ILE A 111 0.78 -16.39 -3.56
C ILE A 111 0.43 -14.90 -3.48
N GLY A 112 0.46 -14.33 -2.26
CA GLY A 112 0.16 -12.93 -2.03
C GLY A 112 1.05 -12.01 -2.87
N LEU A 113 2.35 -12.29 -2.90
CA LEU A 113 3.31 -11.56 -3.71
C LEU A 113 3.07 -11.73 -5.22
N ALA A 114 2.79 -12.95 -5.68
CA ALA A 114 2.46 -13.20 -7.08
C ALA A 114 1.21 -12.44 -7.53
N VAL A 115 0.17 -12.41 -6.69
CA VAL A 115 -1.05 -11.63 -6.95
C VAL A 115 -0.75 -10.12 -6.98
N LEU A 116 0.05 -9.63 -6.03
CA LEU A 116 0.42 -8.21 -5.96
C LEU A 116 1.22 -7.78 -7.20
N VAL A 117 2.21 -8.59 -7.60
CA VAL A 117 2.99 -8.40 -8.84
C VAL A 117 2.09 -8.46 -10.07
N ALA A 118 1.12 -9.38 -10.13
CA ALA A 118 0.19 -9.45 -11.26
C ALA A 118 -0.69 -8.20 -11.38
N ILE A 119 -1.11 -7.62 -10.25
CA ILE A 119 -1.84 -6.34 -10.22
C ILE A 119 -0.95 -5.21 -10.72
N GLU A 120 0.29 -5.12 -10.25
CA GLU A 120 1.26 -4.11 -10.68
C GLU A 120 1.56 -4.22 -12.18
N ILE A 121 1.79 -5.43 -12.70
CA ILE A 121 1.99 -5.68 -14.13
C ILE A 121 0.76 -5.24 -14.92
N ARG A 122 -0.45 -5.57 -14.47
CA ARG A 122 -1.69 -5.18 -15.15
C ARG A 122 -1.81 -3.65 -15.23
N ILE A 123 -1.55 -2.94 -14.14
CA ILE A 123 -1.57 -1.47 -14.10
C ILE A 123 -0.51 -0.91 -15.05
N GLY A 124 0.72 -1.45 -15.00
CA GLY A 124 1.82 -1.05 -15.87
C GLY A 124 1.51 -1.25 -17.36
N VAL A 125 0.88 -2.38 -17.73
CA VAL A 125 0.47 -2.67 -19.12
C VAL A 125 -0.59 -1.69 -19.60
N GLU A 126 -1.60 -1.36 -18.78
CA GLU A 126 -2.63 -0.39 -19.16
C GLU A 126 -2.03 1.01 -19.33
N ILE A 127 -1.15 1.44 -18.43
CA ILE A 127 -0.42 2.70 -18.54
C ILE A 127 0.45 2.72 -19.80
N PHE A 128 1.14 1.62 -20.11
CA PHE A 128 1.93 1.49 -21.32
C PHE A 128 1.05 1.60 -22.57
N LYS A 129 -0.10 0.93 -22.62
CA LYS A 129 -1.05 1.08 -23.73
C LYS A 129 -1.50 2.53 -23.89
N LEU A 130 -1.84 3.22 -22.80
CA LEU A 130 -2.24 4.64 -22.83
C LEU A 130 -1.11 5.52 -23.36
N ALA A 131 0.12 5.26 -22.89
CA ALA A 131 1.31 5.97 -23.32
C ALA A 131 1.59 5.83 -24.81
N PHE A 132 1.29 4.69 -25.42
CA PHE A 132 1.57 4.42 -26.83
C PHE A 132 0.39 4.72 -27.77
N ARG A 133 -0.86 4.73 -27.27
CA ARG A 133 -2.07 4.93 -28.10
C ARG A 133 -2.37 6.40 -28.43
N SER A 134 -1.91 7.36 -27.62
CA SER A 134 -2.21 8.78 -27.86
C SER A 134 -1.20 9.45 -28.80
N GLY A 135 -1.68 10.21 -29.80
CA GLY A 135 -0.82 10.90 -30.78
C GLY A 135 0.02 12.05 -30.22
N SER A 136 -0.27 12.49 -28.99
CA SER A 136 0.39 13.61 -28.31
C SER A 136 0.87 13.20 -26.91
N ASN A 137 1.96 13.79 -26.43
CA ASN A 137 2.43 13.60 -25.06
C ASN A 137 1.44 14.19 -24.03
N SER A 138 0.74 15.28 -24.35
CA SER A 138 -0.21 15.93 -23.42
C SER A 138 -1.45 15.09 -23.14
N GLU A 139 -1.98 14.43 -24.15
CA GLU A 139 -3.14 13.53 -24.03
C GLU A 139 -2.78 12.22 -23.30
N SER A 140 -1.60 11.67 -23.58
CA SER A 140 -1.05 10.52 -22.84
C SER A 140 -0.92 10.82 -21.36
N ASP A 141 -0.30 11.95 -21.00
CA ASP A 141 -0.05 12.32 -19.61
C ASP A 141 -1.37 12.52 -18.84
N ALA A 142 -2.38 13.14 -19.47
CA ALA A 142 -3.72 13.31 -18.90
C ALA A 142 -4.43 11.97 -18.68
N ALA A 143 -4.36 11.04 -19.65
CA ALA A 143 -4.96 9.71 -19.54
C ALA A 143 -4.29 8.86 -18.44
N ILE A 144 -2.97 8.96 -18.29
CA ILE A 144 -2.22 8.28 -17.21
C ILE A 144 -2.63 8.84 -15.85
N GLN A 145 -2.76 10.16 -15.70
CA GLN A 145 -3.20 10.79 -14.46
C GLN A 145 -4.64 10.37 -14.09
N GLN A 146 -5.57 10.45 -15.03
CA GLN A 146 -6.95 10.03 -14.79
C GLN A 146 -7.03 8.55 -14.39
N LYS A 147 -6.28 7.67 -15.08
CA LYS A 147 -6.26 6.24 -14.75
C LYS A 147 -5.59 5.97 -13.39
N ALA A 148 -4.54 6.70 -13.06
CA ALA A 148 -3.88 6.60 -11.76
C ALA A 148 -4.80 7.04 -10.63
N GLU A 149 -5.56 8.13 -10.79
CA GLU A 149 -6.57 8.56 -9.82
C GLU A 149 -7.69 7.53 -9.68
N GLU A 150 -8.16 6.95 -10.80
CA GLU A 150 -9.12 5.85 -10.79
C GLU A 150 -8.58 4.69 -9.97
N GLU A 151 -7.34 4.23 -10.15
CA GLU A 151 -6.76 3.14 -9.36
C GLU A 151 -6.37 3.56 -7.93
N GLY A 152 -6.47 4.85 -7.60
CA GLY A 152 -6.11 5.43 -6.31
C GLY A 152 -4.60 5.48 -6.07
N VAL A 153 -3.83 5.56 -7.15
CA VAL A 153 -2.39 5.77 -7.17
C VAL A 153 -2.10 7.25 -6.82
N PRO A 154 -1.12 7.54 -5.94
CA PRO A 154 -0.80 8.92 -5.58
C PRO A 154 -0.37 9.77 -6.79
N ALA A 155 -0.71 11.06 -6.78
CA ALA A 155 -0.41 11.96 -7.89
C ALA A 155 1.09 12.06 -8.24
N TRP A 156 1.98 11.92 -7.25
CA TRP A 156 3.43 11.91 -7.50
C TRP A 156 3.89 10.63 -8.22
N VAL A 157 3.28 9.48 -7.92
CA VAL A 157 3.52 8.21 -8.63
C VAL A 157 3.01 8.31 -10.05
N ALA A 158 1.81 8.89 -10.25
CA ALA A 158 1.27 9.14 -11.59
C ALA A 158 2.19 10.02 -12.45
N LYS A 159 2.79 11.07 -11.84
CA LYS A 159 3.78 11.92 -12.50
C LYS A 159 5.06 11.17 -12.85
N LEU A 160 5.53 10.29 -11.97
CA LEU A 160 6.69 9.44 -12.24
C LEU A 160 6.40 8.49 -13.41
N MET A 161 5.24 7.83 -13.42
CA MET A 161 4.80 6.93 -14.49
C MET A 161 4.67 7.66 -15.84
N ALA A 162 4.14 8.89 -15.85
CA ALA A 162 4.08 9.74 -17.04
C ALA A 162 5.49 10.20 -17.50
N TRP A 163 6.45 10.31 -16.59
CA TRP A 163 7.83 10.59 -16.95
C TRP A 163 8.52 9.36 -17.56
N GLU A 164 8.40 8.19 -16.93
CA GLU A 164 8.96 6.93 -17.43
C GLU A 164 8.41 6.60 -18.82
N SER A 165 7.10 6.76 -19.02
CA SER A 165 6.46 6.48 -20.31
C SER A 165 7.02 7.33 -21.45
N ARG A 166 7.34 8.62 -21.19
CA ARG A 166 8.00 9.50 -22.16
C ARG A 166 9.42 9.07 -22.48
N VAL A 167 10.16 8.56 -21.50
CA VAL A 167 11.51 7.99 -21.70
C VAL A 167 11.43 6.77 -22.62
N TRP A 168 10.55 5.82 -22.29
CA TRP A 168 10.34 4.61 -23.10
C TRP A 168 9.91 4.92 -24.53
N ARG A 169 9.02 5.90 -24.72
CA ARG A 169 8.58 6.33 -26.05
C ARG A 169 9.74 6.89 -26.87
N LYS A 170 10.62 7.70 -26.28
CA LYS A 170 11.84 8.19 -26.93
C LYS A 170 12.79 7.06 -27.31
N VAL A 171 13.08 6.14 -26.39
CA VAL A 171 13.92 4.96 -26.65
C VAL A 171 13.36 4.15 -27.81
N TRP A 172 12.05 3.90 -27.82
CA TRP A 172 11.39 3.15 -28.89
C TRP A 172 11.48 3.86 -30.25
N THR A 173 11.30 5.18 -30.30
CA THR A 173 11.47 5.95 -31.55
C THR A 173 12.90 5.95 -32.07
N ILE A 174 13.90 5.83 -31.19
CA ILE A 174 15.31 5.71 -31.58
C ILE A 174 15.59 4.31 -32.13
N PHE A 175 15.06 3.26 -31.49
CA PHE A 175 15.28 1.87 -31.91
C PHE A 175 14.56 1.51 -33.22
N ARG A 176 13.48 2.23 -33.55
CA ARG A 176 12.69 2.03 -34.78
C ARG A 176 13.19 2.88 -35.97
N ARG A 177 14.27 3.66 -35.77
CA ARG A 177 14.93 4.49 -36.78
C ARG A 177 16.20 3.81 -37.27
#